data_AF-A0A9D7JS84-F1
#
_entry.id   AF-A0A9D7JS84-F1
#
_cell.length_a   1.000
_cell.length_b   1.000
_cell.length_c   1.000
_cell.angle_alpha   90.00
_cell.angle_beta   90.00
_cell.angle_gamma   90.00
#
_symmetry.space_group_name_H-M   'P 1'
#
loop_
_entity.id
_entity.type
_entity.pdbx_description
1 polymer ?
#
loop_
_entity_poly.entity_id
_entity_poly.type
_entity_poly.pdbx_seq_one_letter_code
_entity_poly.pdbx_strand_id
1 'polypeptide(L)'
;MKNENLIQSPVPLIPKSVPGILGLLILTLGLLAAGYAVGKSGTSSQQIQKSETASQDLMASTKGKAQFVLFVHNDDIPPADPMQQVEEYGAWLTKIKADRIAGGEHLHDQGWVLNSSEGKGIEVTAQDKFAGREEIGGYFMFEATDASEAVAIARTCPHLNYQGTLELREIFQH
;
A
#
# COMPACT_ATOMS: atom_id res chain seq x y z
N MET A 1 17.51 9.39 60.26
CA MET A 1 18.26 8.59 61.25
C MET A 1 18.73 7.34 60.55
N LYS A 2 20.05 7.04 60.55
CA LYS A 2 20.60 5.90 59.79
C LYS A 2 20.20 5.95 58.30
N ASN A 3 20.07 4.84 57.58
CA ASN A 3 20.32 3.44 58.00
C ASN A 3 20.90 2.65 56.82
N GLU A 4 21.72 1.64 57.10
CA GLU A 4 22.43 0.84 56.10
C GLU A 4 22.37 -0.66 56.49
N ASN A 5 22.33 -1.52 55.47
CA ASN A 5 22.94 -2.87 55.36
C ASN A 5 22.20 -3.61 54.23
N LEU A 6 22.80 -3.85 53.06
CA LEU A 6 23.86 -4.83 52.78
C LEU A 6 23.38 -6.30 52.86
N ILE A 7 22.82 -6.81 51.77
CA ILE A 7 23.08 -8.19 51.30
C ILE A 7 23.30 -8.12 49.78
N GLN A 8 24.42 -8.68 49.32
CA GLN A 8 24.78 -8.83 47.90
C GLN A 8 24.76 -10.32 47.49
N SER A 9 24.79 -10.55 46.18
CA SER A 9 25.37 -11.74 45.52
C SER A 9 24.54 -13.04 45.54
N PRO A 10 24.75 -13.98 44.58
CA PRO A 10 25.90 -14.09 43.68
C PRO A 10 25.63 -14.04 42.16
N VAL A 11 26.66 -13.60 41.44
CA VAL A 11 26.83 -13.78 39.99
C VAL A 11 27.35 -15.20 39.71
N PRO A 12 26.78 -15.95 38.75
CA PRO A 12 27.37 -17.21 38.30
C PRO A 12 28.63 -16.97 37.45
N LEU A 13 29.72 -17.67 37.80
CA LEU A 13 31.02 -17.56 37.15
C LEU A 13 31.28 -18.75 36.21
N ILE A 14 31.39 -18.47 34.90
CA ILE A 14 32.36 -19.12 33.96
C ILE A 14 32.07 -20.63 33.64
N PRO A 15 32.54 -21.24 32.51
CA PRO A 15 33.42 -20.75 31.44
C PRO A 15 32.83 -20.75 30.01
N LYS A 16 33.60 -20.13 29.10
CA LYS A 16 33.54 -20.34 27.65
C LYS A 16 34.24 -21.66 27.28
N SER A 17 33.71 -22.43 26.34
CA SER A 17 34.47 -23.51 25.67
C SER A 17 34.20 -23.54 24.15
N VAL A 18 35.27 -23.34 23.39
CA VAL A 18 35.44 -23.42 21.93
C VAL A 18 36.84 -24.04 21.73
N PRO A 19 37.18 -24.80 20.66
CA PRO A 19 36.40 -25.27 19.51
C PRO A 19 36.32 -26.82 19.40
N GLY A 20 35.64 -27.31 18.36
CA GLY A 20 35.62 -28.73 17.97
C GLY A 20 35.60 -28.92 16.45
N ILE A 21 36.73 -28.68 15.78
CA ILE A 21 36.90 -29.03 14.35
C ILE A 21 37.30 -30.51 14.28
N LEU A 22 36.34 -31.40 14.00
CA LEU A 22 36.62 -32.75 13.50
C LEU A 22 35.35 -33.30 12.80
N GLY A 23 35.47 -33.76 11.55
CA GLY A 23 34.32 -34.25 10.79
C GLY A 23 34.31 -34.00 9.28
N LEU A 24 35.45 -33.66 8.66
CA LEU A 24 35.61 -33.85 7.21
C LEU A 24 35.69 -35.37 6.92
N LEU A 25 35.22 -35.80 5.75
CA LEU A 25 35.11 -37.21 5.28
C LEU A 25 34.02 -38.07 5.94
N ILE A 26 32.78 -37.87 5.49
CA ILE A 26 32.00 -39.01 4.99
C ILE A 26 31.91 -38.88 3.47
N LEU A 27 32.21 -39.97 2.77
CA LEU A 27 32.29 -40.03 1.32
C LEU A 27 30.97 -39.67 0.63
N THR A 28 31.14 -38.90 -0.44
CA THR A 28 30.43 -39.01 -1.72
C THR A 28 29.78 -40.37 -2.02
N LEU A 29 28.51 -40.55 -1.65
CA LEU A 29 27.58 -41.46 -2.34
C LEU A 29 26.12 -41.02 -2.10
N GLY A 30 25.67 -40.04 -2.88
CA GLY A 30 24.33 -39.43 -2.73
C GLY A 30 23.84 -38.65 -3.97
N LEU A 31 24.47 -38.85 -5.12
CA LEU A 31 23.93 -38.46 -6.42
C LEU A 31 23.12 -39.64 -6.96
N LEU A 32 21.99 -39.36 -7.64
CA LEU A 32 20.97 -40.30 -8.13
C LEU A 32 19.95 -40.86 -7.11
N ALA A 33 19.24 -40.00 -6.34
CA ALA A 33 17.84 -40.28 -5.91
C ALA A 33 17.08 -39.09 -5.26
N ALA A 34 17.28 -37.83 -5.71
CA ALA A 34 16.49 -36.69 -5.18
C ALA A 34 16.06 -35.63 -6.23
N GLY A 35 16.32 -35.89 -7.52
CA GLY A 35 16.02 -34.96 -8.63
C GLY A 35 14.54 -34.86 -9.05
N TYR A 36 13.60 -35.16 -8.15
CA TYR A 36 12.15 -35.25 -8.46
C TYR A 36 11.24 -34.42 -7.54
N ALA A 37 11.81 -33.53 -6.72
CA ALA A 37 11.04 -32.67 -5.79
C ALA A 37 11.46 -31.18 -5.81
N VAL A 38 12.14 -30.72 -6.86
CA VAL A 38 12.51 -29.30 -7.05
C VAL A 38 11.81 -28.77 -8.30
N GLY A 39 10.98 -27.72 -8.16
CA GLY A 39 10.37 -27.05 -9.32
C GLY A 39 8.92 -26.57 -9.20
N LYS A 40 8.41 -26.21 -8.01
CA LYS A 40 7.07 -25.58 -7.86
C LYS A 40 7.06 -24.23 -7.11
N SER A 41 8.21 -23.58 -7.03
CA SER A 41 8.42 -22.30 -6.31
C SER A 41 9.11 -21.24 -7.18
N GLY A 42 8.66 -21.09 -8.44
CA GLY A 42 9.21 -20.11 -9.39
C GLY A 42 8.50 -18.75 -9.42
N THR A 43 7.35 -18.62 -8.77
CA THR A 43 6.42 -17.49 -8.98
C THR A 43 6.88 -16.18 -8.32
N SER A 44 7.56 -16.25 -7.16
CA SER A 44 7.84 -15.06 -6.33
C SER A 44 8.79 -14.06 -6.98
N SER A 45 9.91 -14.51 -7.55
CA SER A 45 10.91 -13.61 -8.15
C SER A 45 10.42 -12.99 -9.47
N GLN A 46 9.63 -13.75 -10.26
CA GLN A 46 9.05 -13.23 -11.49
C GLN A 46 7.91 -12.24 -11.24
N GLN A 47 7.11 -12.41 -10.18
CA GLN A 47 6.10 -11.41 -9.81
C GLN A 47 6.74 -10.10 -9.32
N ILE A 48 7.79 -10.16 -8.50
CA ILE A 48 8.49 -8.95 -8.02
C ILE A 48 9.10 -8.19 -9.20
N GLN A 49 9.87 -8.86 -10.07
CA GLN A 49 10.46 -8.20 -11.24
C GLN A 49 9.40 -7.67 -12.22
N LYS A 50 8.30 -8.41 -12.48
CA LYS A 50 7.23 -7.92 -13.36
C LYS A 50 6.51 -6.71 -12.76
N SER A 51 6.33 -6.67 -11.44
CA SER A 51 5.79 -5.52 -10.72
C SER A 51 6.72 -4.30 -10.84
N GLU A 52 8.02 -4.49 -10.66
CA GLU A 52 9.03 -3.43 -10.75
C GLU A 52 9.16 -2.89 -12.18
N THR A 53 9.23 -3.75 -13.20
CA THR A 53 9.30 -3.32 -14.61
C THR A 53 8.01 -2.64 -15.07
N ALA A 54 6.83 -3.18 -14.73
CA ALA A 54 5.56 -2.52 -15.03
C ALA A 54 5.45 -1.15 -14.35
N SER A 55 5.98 -1.02 -13.12
CA SER A 55 6.09 0.28 -12.46
C SER A 55 7.05 1.22 -13.19
N GLN A 56 8.22 0.74 -13.64
CA GLN A 56 9.20 1.55 -14.36
C GLN A 56 8.71 2.03 -15.73
N ASP A 57 8.03 1.17 -16.50
CA ASP A 57 7.47 1.53 -17.81
C ASP A 57 6.34 2.57 -17.67
N LEU A 58 5.51 2.46 -16.61
CA LEU A 58 4.51 3.49 -16.28
C LEU A 58 5.18 4.83 -15.90
N MET A 59 6.26 4.77 -15.11
CA MET A 59 7.02 5.95 -14.66
C MET A 59 7.79 6.65 -15.78
N ALA A 60 8.02 5.98 -16.92
CA ALA A 60 8.77 6.53 -18.05
C ALA A 60 7.89 7.20 -19.13
N SER A 61 6.56 7.10 -19.05
CA SER A 61 5.68 7.35 -20.21
C SER A 61 5.24 8.80 -20.43
N THR A 62 5.38 9.70 -19.46
CA THR A 62 4.93 11.10 -19.61
C THR A 62 6.01 12.13 -19.31
N LYS A 63 6.17 13.07 -20.23
CA LYS A 63 7.09 14.22 -20.12
C LYS A 63 6.37 15.50 -20.56
N GLY A 64 5.54 16.00 -19.65
CA GLY A 64 4.64 17.14 -19.82
C GLY A 64 3.71 17.21 -18.60
N LYS A 65 2.94 18.28 -18.43
CA LYS A 65 1.94 18.36 -17.35
C LYS A 65 0.84 17.33 -17.59
N ALA A 66 0.95 16.17 -16.96
CA ALA A 66 -0.05 15.11 -17.01
C ALA A 66 -1.07 15.33 -15.89
N GLN A 67 -2.33 14.99 -16.16
CA GLN A 67 -3.38 15.02 -15.16
C GLN A 67 -3.55 13.62 -14.58
N PHE A 68 -3.75 13.57 -13.26
CA PHE A 68 -3.97 12.35 -12.50
C PHE A 68 -5.28 12.45 -11.74
N VAL A 69 -5.94 11.31 -11.54
CA VAL A 69 -7.03 11.14 -10.58
C VAL A 69 -6.57 10.22 -9.45
N LEU A 70 -6.82 10.63 -8.23
CA LEU A 70 -6.61 9.88 -7.01
C LEU A 70 -7.99 9.56 -6.43
N PHE A 71 -8.46 8.33 -6.62
CA PHE A 71 -9.67 7.85 -5.97
C PHE A 71 -9.36 7.50 -4.51
N VAL A 72 -10.31 7.87 -3.65
CA VAL A 72 -10.31 7.60 -2.21
C VAL A 72 -11.38 6.54 -1.98
N HIS A 73 -10.99 5.39 -1.46
CA HIS A 73 -11.96 4.32 -1.16
C HIS A 73 -12.68 4.59 0.16
N ASN A 74 -13.83 3.95 0.35
CA ASN A 74 -14.55 3.99 1.63
C ASN A 74 -13.82 3.18 2.71
N ASP A 75 -13.77 3.70 3.94
CA ASP A 75 -13.23 2.98 5.09
C ASP A 75 -14.29 2.05 5.70
N ASP A 76 -13.94 0.79 5.96
CA ASP A 76 -14.81 -0.16 6.72
C ASP A 76 -15.00 0.29 8.18
N ILE A 77 -14.05 1.07 8.70
CA ILE A 77 -13.98 1.52 10.10
C ILE A 77 -13.85 3.06 10.08
N PRO A 78 -14.85 3.80 10.55
CA PRO A 78 -14.77 5.26 10.65
C PRO A 78 -13.56 5.71 11.50
N PRO A 79 -12.96 6.88 11.20
CA PRO A 79 -11.90 7.44 12.02
C PRO A 79 -12.39 7.69 13.45
N ALA A 80 -11.49 7.52 14.43
CA ALA A 80 -11.81 7.78 15.84
C ALA A 80 -12.15 9.27 16.11
N ASP A 81 -11.60 10.18 15.31
CA ASP A 81 -11.96 11.59 15.26
C ASP A 81 -12.20 12.03 13.81
N PRO A 82 -13.47 12.15 13.37
CA PRO A 82 -13.80 12.63 12.03
C PRO A 82 -13.44 14.10 11.78
N MET A 83 -13.42 14.95 12.82
CA MET A 83 -13.06 16.36 12.67
C MET A 83 -11.56 16.52 12.41
N GLN A 84 -10.72 15.78 13.14
CA GLN A 84 -9.28 15.73 12.86
C GLN A 84 -9.01 15.29 11.42
N GLN A 85 -9.71 14.26 10.92
CA GLN A 85 -9.53 13.79 9.54
C GLN A 85 -9.84 14.92 8.52
N VAL A 86 -10.95 15.64 8.70
CA VAL A 86 -11.32 16.79 7.85
C VAL A 86 -10.28 17.92 7.90
N GLU A 87 -9.75 18.24 9.08
CA GLU A 87 -8.67 19.24 9.22
C GLU A 87 -7.37 18.80 8.51
N GLU A 88 -6.99 17.52 8.63
CA GLU A 88 -5.83 16.97 7.94
C GLU A 88 -5.99 17.05 6.41
N TYR A 89 -7.17 16.73 5.86
CA TYR A 89 -7.46 16.90 4.43
C TYR A 89 -7.39 18.37 3.99
N GLY A 90 -7.97 19.30 4.76
CA GLY A 90 -7.88 20.73 4.46
C GLY A 90 -6.45 21.26 4.46
N ALA A 91 -5.63 20.82 5.43
CA ALA A 91 -4.21 21.14 5.50
C ALA A 91 -3.40 20.50 4.36
N TRP A 92 -3.77 19.29 3.92
CA TRP A 92 -3.15 18.62 2.77
C TRP A 92 -3.48 19.32 1.45
N LEU A 93 -4.75 19.64 1.20
CA LEU A 93 -5.19 20.43 0.04
C LEU A 93 -4.55 21.83 0.00
N THR A 94 -4.26 22.43 1.16
CA THR A 94 -3.52 23.70 1.22
C THR A 94 -2.03 23.54 0.87
N LYS A 95 -1.44 22.37 1.16
CA LYS A 95 -0.02 22.06 0.86
C LYS A 95 0.18 21.65 -0.61
N ILE A 96 -0.75 20.88 -1.18
CA ILE A 96 -0.80 20.67 -2.63
C ILE A 96 -1.28 21.97 -3.22
N LYS A 97 -0.33 22.81 -3.62
CA LYS A 97 -0.56 24.14 -4.19
C LYS A 97 -1.83 24.14 -5.09
N ALA A 98 -2.73 25.09 -4.85
CA ALA A 98 -4.01 25.15 -5.54
C ALA A 98 -3.89 25.28 -7.07
N ASP A 99 -2.72 25.67 -7.60
CA ASP A 99 -2.41 25.67 -9.05
C ASP A 99 -2.23 24.27 -9.65
N ARG A 100 -2.19 23.22 -8.81
CA ARG A 100 -2.15 21.81 -9.23
C ARG A 100 -3.47 21.09 -9.07
N ILE A 101 -4.34 21.49 -8.15
CA ILE A 101 -5.64 20.84 -7.94
C ILE A 101 -6.59 21.26 -9.07
N ALA A 102 -7.00 20.29 -9.90
CA ALA A 102 -8.03 20.49 -10.93
C ALA A 102 -9.45 20.33 -10.37
N GLY A 103 -9.60 19.62 -9.25
CA GLY A 103 -10.85 19.47 -8.51
C GLY A 103 -10.78 18.32 -7.51
N GLY A 104 -11.83 18.12 -6.73
CA GLY A 104 -11.97 16.94 -5.86
C GLY A 104 -13.15 17.09 -4.92
N GLU A 105 -13.89 16.00 -4.71
CA GLU A 105 -15.13 15.98 -3.95
C GLU A 105 -15.27 14.66 -3.16
N HIS A 106 -15.99 14.73 -2.05
CA HIS A 106 -16.49 13.55 -1.35
C HIS A 106 -17.81 13.10 -2.02
N LEU A 107 -17.97 11.80 -2.22
CA LEU A 107 -19.17 11.22 -2.81
C LEU A 107 -20.16 10.82 -1.72
N HIS A 108 -21.45 10.86 -2.05
CA HIS A 108 -22.47 10.32 -1.14
C HIS A 108 -22.40 8.79 -1.11
N ASP A 109 -22.54 8.22 0.08
CA ASP A 109 -22.78 6.79 0.30
C ASP A 109 -24.02 6.25 -0.44
N GLN A 110 -24.93 7.10 -0.93
CA GLN A 110 -26.17 6.71 -1.62
C GLN A 110 -26.16 7.10 -3.09
N GLY A 111 -26.80 6.28 -3.93
CA GLY A 111 -26.93 6.59 -5.35
C GLY A 111 -27.57 5.46 -6.17
N TRP A 112 -27.10 5.28 -7.40
CA TRP A 112 -27.64 4.31 -8.35
C TRP A 112 -26.54 3.58 -9.10
N VAL A 113 -26.72 2.28 -9.31
CA VAL A 113 -25.90 1.46 -10.21
C VAL A 113 -26.70 1.21 -11.48
N LEU A 114 -26.06 1.43 -12.64
CA LEU A 114 -26.64 1.21 -13.96
C LEU A 114 -25.89 0.06 -14.64
N ASN A 115 -26.58 -1.05 -14.91
CA ASN A 115 -26.01 -2.22 -15.54
C ASN A 115 -26.65 -2.46 -16.92
N SER A 116 -25.83 -2.79 -17.92
CA SER A 116 -26.31 -3.24 -19.24
C SER A 116 -26.13 -4.75 -19.36
N SER A 117 -27.17 -5.45 -19.79
CA SER A 117 -27.08 -6.87 -20.14
C SER A 117 -27.59 -7.09 -21.57
N GLU A 118 -26.86 -7.88 -22.34
CA GLU A 118 -27.21 -8.20 -23.73
C GLU A 118 -28.64 -8.76 -23.80
N GLY A 119 -29.44 -8.20 -24.73
CA GLY A 119 -30.85 -8.55 -24.91
C GLY A 119 -31.81 -8.16 -23.78
N LYS A 120 -31.36 -7.50 -22.71
CA LYS A 120 -32.19 -7.12 -21.54
C LYS A 120 -32.32 -5.62 -21.29
N GLY A 121 -31.52 -4.79 -21.95
CA GLY A 121 -31.55 -3.33 -21.78
C GLY A 121 -30.72 -2.86 -20.58
N ILE A 122 -31.04 -1.66 -20.08
CA ILE A 122 -30.38 -1.05 -18.91
C ILE A 122 -31.23 -1.30 -17.67
N GLU A 123 -30.64 -1.97 -16.69
CA GLU A 123 -31.15 -2.10 -15.33
C GLU A 123 -30.61 -0.94 -14.48
N VAL A 124 -31.48 -0.31 -13.67
CA VAL A 124 -31.14 0.81 -12.79
C VAL A 124 -31.55 0.46 -11.37
N THR A 125 -30.57 0.33 -10.48
CA THR A 125 -30.77 -0.13 -9.09
C THR A 125 -30.33 0.96 -8.14
N ALA A 126 -31.23 1.43 -7.27
CA ALA A 126 -30.88 2.34 -6.18
C ALA A 126 -30.07 1.60 -5.10
N GLN A 127 -29.07 2.27 -4.54
CA GLN A 127 -28.23 1.78 -3.45
C GLN A 127 -28.42 2.66 -2.22
N ASP A 128 -28.89 2.05 -1.12
CA ASP A 128 -29.03 2.70 0.18
C ASP A 128 -27.67 2.94 0.87
N LYS A 129 -26.64 2.17 0.50
CA LYS A 129 -25.24 2.40 0.86
C LYS A 129 -24.25 1.69 -0.07
N PHE A 130 -23.31 2.43 -0.68
CA PHE A 130 -22.05 1.92 -1.22
C PHE A 130 -21.09 1.66 -0.06
N ALA A 131 -20.85 0.38 0.27
CA ALA A 131 -20.09 -0.04 1.44
C ALA A 131 -18.96 -1.00 1.09
N GLY A 132 -17.84 -0.86 1.78
CA GLY A 132 -16.66 -1.72 1.63
C GLY A 132 -15.47 -0.97 1.04
N ARG A 133 -14.25 -1.41 1.41
CA ARG A 133 -12.96 -0.84 0.93
C ARG A 133 -12.68 -0.92 -0.57
N GLU A 134 -13.57 -1.50 -1.36
CA GLU A 134 -13.49 -1.48 -2.83
C GLU A 134 -14.31 -0.32 -3.44
N GLU A 135 -15.32 0.19 -2.73
CA GLU A 135 -16.17 1.31 -3.18
C GLU A 135 -15.45 2.66 -3.08
N ILE A 136 -15.77 3.58 -3.99
CA ILE A 136 -15.15 4.92 -4.05
C ILE A 136 -15.95 5.93 -3.23
N GLY A 137 -15.34 6.45 -2.18
CA GLY A 137 -15.89 7.51 -1.31
C GLY A 137 -15.52 8.93 -1.72
N GLY A 138 -14.56 9.11 -2.62
CA GLY A 138 -14.11 10.44 -3.03
C GLY A 138 -13.08 10.41 -4.14
N TYR A 139 -12.75 11.59 -4.67
CA TYR A 139 -11.67 11.72 -5.64
C TYR A 139 -10.97 13.07 -5.53
N PHE A 140 -9.71 13.12 -5.97
CA PHE A 140 -8.98 14.34 -6.26
C PHE A 140 -8.37 14.26 -7.66
N MET A 141 -8.46 15.34 -8.42
CA MET A 141 -7.78 15.50 -9.71
C MET A 141 -6.66 16.52 -9.56
N PHE A 142 -5.45 16.20 -10.02
CA PHE A 142 -4.32 17.12 -9.97
C PHE A 142 -3.32 16.95 -11.11
N GLU A 143 -2.53 18.00 -11.36
CA GLU A 143 -1.41 17.97 -12.29
C GLU A 143 -0.10 17.53 -11.62
N ALA A 144 0.67 16.70 -12.32
CA ALA A 144 2.05 16.36 -12.00
C ALA A 144 2.91 16.30 -13.28
N THR A 145 4.23 16.40 -13.13
CA THR A 145 5.20 16.39 -14.24
C THR A 145 5.38 14.99 -14.84
N ASP A 146 5.21 13.96 -14.00
CA ASP A 146 5.34 12.54 -14.30
C ASP A 146 4.65 11.72 -13.19
N ALA A 147 4.57 10.40 -13.38
CA ALA A 147 3.96 9.51 -12.41
C ALA A 147 4.75 9.39 -11.08
N SER A 148 6.06 9.71 -11.06
CA SER A 148 6.86 9.70 -9.82
C SER A 148 6.46 10.86 -8.90
N GLU A 149 6.26 12.06 -9.46
CA GLU A 149 5.72 13.20 -8.74
C GLU A 149 4.26 12.92 -8.30
N ALA A 150 3.44 12.30 -9.16
CA ALA A 150 2.07 11.96 -8.79
C ALA A 150 1.99 10.97 -7.61
N VAL A 151 2.83 9.93 -7.60
CA VAL A 151 2.96 8.99 -6.46
C VAL A 151 3.49 9.70 -5.22
N ALA A 152 4.44 10.63 -5.36
CA ALA A 152 4.95 11.41 -4.23
C ALA A 152 3.85 12.28 -3.59
N ILE A 153 2.97 12.88 -4.40
CA ILE A 153 1.79 13.63 -3.92
C ILE A 153 0.81 12.67 -3.22
N ALA A 154 0.41 11.58 -3.88
CA ALA A 154 -0.57 10.63 -3.35
C ALA A 154 -0.13 10.02 -2.00
N ARG A 155 1.16 9.72 -1.82
CA ARG A 155 1.74 9.23 -0.56
C ARG A 155 1.63 10.19 0.63
N THR A 156 1.29 11.45 0.41
CA THR A 156 1.07 12.43 1.49
C THR A 156 -0.40 12.60 1.88
N CYS A 157 -1.31 11.91 1.19
CA CYS A 157 -2.75 12.00 1.45
C CYS A 157 -3.11 11.48 2.86
N PRO A 158 -3.82 12.26 3.69
CA PRO A 158 -4.19 11.87 5.06
C PRO A 158 -4.94 10.55 5.19
N HIS A 159 -5.65 10.12 4.14
CA HIS A 159 -6.35 8.84 4.11
C HIS A 159 -5.47 7.64 4.55
N LEU A 160 -4.19 7.67 4.18
CA LEU A 160 -3.22 6.62 4.52
C LEU A 160 -2.91 6.55 6.01
N ASN A 161 -3.15 7.62 6.79
CA ASN A 161 -3.01 7.62 8.25
C ASN A 161 -4.06 6.70 8.93
N TYR A 162 -5.18 6.45 8.26
CA TYR A 162 -6.34 5.72 8.80
C TYR A 162 -6.44 4.27 8.31
N GLN A 163 -5.41 3.77 7.60
CA GLN A 163 -5.39 2.48 6.89
C GLN A 163 -6.31 2.42 5.65
N GLY A 164 -6.72 3.59 5.15
CA GLY A 164 -7.54 3.70 3.94
C GLY A 164 -6.79 3.36 2.65
N THR A 165 -7.54 3.13 1.57
CA THR A 165 -7.02 2.72 0.26
C THR A 165 -7.11 3.86 -0.75
N LEU A 166 -6.08 4.00 -1.59
CA LEU A 166 -6.02 5.01 -2.65
C LEU A 166 -5.69 4.36 -4.00
N GLU A 167 -6.45 4.68 -5.04
CA GLU A 167 -6.16 4.31 -6.42
C GLU A 167 -5.71 5.55 -7.21
N LEU A 168 -4.43 5.62 -7.57
CA LEU A 168 -3.87 6.69 -8.40
C LEU A 168 -3.82 6.24 -9.87
N ARG A 169 -4.39 7.04 -10.77
CA ARG A 169 -4.40 6.80 -12.22
C ARG A 169 -3.98 8.05 -12.98
N GLU A 170 -3.26 7.85 -14.06
CA GLU A 170 -3.07 8.89 -15.09
C GLU A 170 -4.33 9.02 -15.95
N ILE A 171 -4.68 10.26 -16.31
CA ILE A 171 -5.81 10.57 -17.20
C ILE A 171 -5.28 10.68 -18.62
N PHE A 172 -5.72 9.77 -19.48
CA PHE A 172 -5.43 9.83 -20.91
C PHE A 172 -6.24 10.96 -21.56
N GLN A 173 -5.56 12.02 -22.02
CA GLN A 173 -6.18 13.12 -22.75
C GLN A 173 -6.28 12.78 -24.25
N HIS A 174 -7.43 13.10 -24.85
CA HIS A 174 -7.75 12.89 -26.27
C HIS A 174 -7.70 14.20 -27.07
#